data_AF-A0A355A6Q6-F1
#
_entry.id   AF-A0A355A6Q6-F1
#
_cell.length_a   1.000
_cell.length_b   1.000
_cell.length_c   1.000
_cell.angle_alpha   90.00
_cell.angle_beta   90.00
_cell.angle_gamma   90.00
#
_symmetry.space_group_name_H-M   'P 1'
#
loop_
_entity.id
_entity.type
_entity.pdbx_description
1 polymer ?
#
loop_
_entity_poly.entity_id
_entity_poly.type
_entity_poly.pdbx_seq_one_letter_code
_entity_poly.pdbx_strand_id
1 'polypeptide(L)'
;LNNPRRPQEASGTSGMKAAMNGVLNFSVLDGWWPEGCIHGVNGWQIGGGYEGKDQDKVDRDSLYRVLLEEVIPTYYHNREKWFEMMKASINMSQWKFSATRMLKDYYQKLYN
;
A
#
# COMPACT_ATOMS: atom_id res chain seq x y z
N LEU A 1 -5.07 7.58 -2.52
CA LEU A 1 -4.42 7.24 -3.81
C LEU A 1 -3.08 7.94 -3.83
N ASN A 2 -1.99 7.19 -3.91
CA ASN A 2 -0.65 7.70 -4.19
C ASN A 2 -0.17 6.91 -5.40
N ASN A 3 -0.08 7.53 -6.57
CA ASN A 3 0.27 6.82 -7.80
C ASN A 3 1.49 7.47 -8.47
N PRO A 4 2.67 7.52 -7.81
CA PRO A 4 3.88 7.97 -8.47
C PRO A 4 4.20 7.09 -9.69
N ARG A 5 5.03 7.60 -10.60
CA ARG A 5 5.64 6.75 -11.63
C ARG A 5 6.80 6.01 -10.98
N ARG A 6 6.79 4.67 -10.97
CA ARG A 6 7.92 3.88 -10.48
C ARG A 6 9.21 4.20 -11.25
N PRO A 7 10.40 4.21 -10.61
CA PRO A 7 10.68 4.14 -9.17
C PRO A 7 10.99 5.52 -8.58
N GLN A 8 10.10 6.50 -8.73
CA GLN A 8 10.38 7.90 -8.36
C GLN A 8 10.02 8.22 -6.90
N GLU A 9 9.33 7.34 -6.18
CA GLU A 9 9.06 7.52 -4.76
C GLU A 9 10.04 6.69 -3.91
N ALA A 10 10.99 7.37 -3.25
CA ALA A 10 11.91 6.70 -2.32
C ALA A 10 11.20 6.20 -1.05
N SER A 11 10.21 6.95 -0.55
CA SER A 11 9.37 6.58 0.61
C SER A 11 8.10 7.46 0.64
N GLY A 12 7.07 7.01 1.36
CA GLY A 12 5.76 7.69 1.44
C GLY A 12 5.13 7.64 2.83
N THR A 13 5.56 8.54 3.73
CA THR A 13 5.08 8.52 5.13
C THR A 13 3.62 8.94 5.29
N SER A 14 3.06 9.68 4.33
CA SER A 14 1.63 10.01 4.32
C SER A 14 0.75 8.78 4.10
N GLY A 15 1.19 7.84 3.26
CA GLY A 15 0.52 6.55 3.06
C GLY A 15 0.51 5.70 4.33
N MET A 16 1.62 5.71 5.08
CA MET A 16 1.70 5.05 6.39
C MET A 16 0.71 5.67 7.39
N LYS A 17 0.66 7.01 7.48
CA LYS A 17 -0.30 7.72 8.36
C LYS A 17 -1.75 7.41 8.00
N ALA A 18 -2.06 7.32 6.71
CA ALA A 18 -3.38 6.94 6.22
C ALA A 18 -3.74 5.50 6.66
N ALA A 19 -2.82 4.55 6.49
CA ALA A 19 -2.99 3.17 6.93
C ALA A 19 -3.21 3.05 8.45
N MET A 20 -2.48 3.84 9.28
CA MET A 20 -2.70 3.90 10.73
C MET A 20 -4.12 4.34 11.12
N ASN A 21 -4.78 5.13 10.27
CA ASN A 21 -6.15 5.60 10.48
C ASN A 21 -7.20 4.70 9.80
N GLY A 22 -6.79 3.51 9.33
CA GLY A 22 -7.67 2.56 8.66
C GLY A 22 -8.04 2.94 7.23
N VAL A 23 -7.39 3.93 6.63
CA VAL A 23 -7.60 4.24 5.21
C VAL A 23 -6.95 3.16 4.37
N LEU A 24 -7.72 2.55 3.47
CA LEU A 24 -7.22 1.55 2.54
C LEU A 24 -6.44 2.22 1.42
N ASN A 25 -5.22 1.74 1.18
CA ASN A 25 -4.40 2.22 0.08
C ASN A 25 -4.77 1.46 -1.21
N PHE A 26 -4.83 2.20 -2.30
CA PHE A 26 -4.86 1.70 -3.67
C PHE A 26 -3.78 2.48 -4.42
N SER A 27 -2.69 1.81 -4.73
CA SER A 27 -1.42 2.44 -5.11
C SER A 27 -0.58 1.50 -5.97
N VAL A 28 0.34 2.06 -6.75
CA VAL A 28 1.44 1.30 -7.35
C VAL A 28 2.38 0.74 -6.27
N LEU A 29 3.08 -0.34 -6.60
CA LEU A 29 4.16 -0.91 -5.77
C LEU A 29 5.44 -0.05 -5.88
N ASP A 30 5.41 1.16 -5.30
CA ASP A 30 6.57 2.05 -5.19
C ASP A 30 6.78 2.51 -3.73
N GLY A 31 8.01 2.91 -3.42
CA GLY A 31 8.40 3.42 -2.10
C GLY A 31 8.06 2.46 -0.96
N TRP A 32 7.19 2.91 -0.05
CA TRP A 32 6.83 2.17 1.17
C TRP A 32 5.80 1.05 0.94
N TRP A 33 5.00 1.16 -0.13
CA TRP A 33 3.86 0.27 -0.33
C TRP A 33 4.26 -1.20 -0.57
N PRO A 34 5.34 -1.51 -1.34
CA PRO A 34 5.87 -2.86 -1.47
C PRO A 34 6.20 -3.55 -0.13
N GLU A 35 6.57 -2.79 0.91
CA GLU A 35 6.99 -3.35 2.21
C GLU A 35 5.81 -3.87 3.05
N GLY A 36 4.60 -3.38 2.78
CA GLY A 36 3.42 -3.62 3.61
C GLY A 36 2.18 -4.12 2.86
N CYS A 37 2.12 -3.96 1.54
CA CYS A 37 0.95 -4.34 0.75
C CYS A 37 0.72 -5.85 0.76
N ILE A 38 -0.50 -6.25 1.17
CA ILE A 38 -1.05 -7.57 0.92
C ILE A 38 -2.36 -7.34 0.16
N HIS A 39 -2.28 -7.57 -1.16
CA HIS A 39 -3.36 -7.27 -2.09
C HIS A 39 -4.68 -7.95 -1.68
N GLY A 40 -5.76 -7.17 -1.61
CA GLY A 40 -7.09 -7.64 -1.22
C GLY A 40 -7.27 -7.90 0.28
N VAL A 41 -6.21 -7.74 1.09
CA VAL A 41 -6.23 -7.95 2.55
C VAL A 41 -6.11 -6.64 3.32
N ASN A 42 -5.17 -5.76 2.98
CA ASN A 42 -4.96 -4.48 3.68
C ASN A 42 -4.96 -3.26 2.75
N GLY A 43 -5.30 -3.49 1.48
CA GLY A 43 -5.33 -2.51 0.41
C GLY A 43 -5.21 -3.21 -0.95
N TRP A 44 -4.93 -2.44 -1.99
CA TRP A 44 -4.78 -2.93 -3.35
C TRP A 44 -3.53 -2.37 -4.01
N GLN A 45 -3.01 -3.14 -4.95
CA GLN A 45 -1.83 -2.80 -5.73
C GLN A 45 -2.24 -2.54 -7.18
N ILE A 46 -1.60 -1.57 -7.81
CA ILE A 46 -1.72 -1.28 -9.24
C ILE A 46 -0.49 -1.88 -9.92
N GLY A 47 -0.74 -2.72 -10.91
CA GLY A 47 0.29 -3.46 -11.63
C GLY A 47 0.90 -4.58 -10.80
N GLY A 48 1.98 -5.15 -11.31
CA GLY A 48 2.77 -6.20 -10.65
C GLY A 48 4.24 -5.82 -10.44
N GLY A 49 4.55 -4.52 -10.45
CA GLY A 49 5.93 -4.03 -10.39
C GLY A 49 6.68 -4.13 -11.73
N TYR A 50 5.97 -4.22 -12.86
CA TYR A 50 6.61 -4.15 -14.18
C TYR A 50 7.26 -2.77 -14.37
N GLU A 51 8.53 -2.80 -14.79
CA GLU A 51 9.32 -1.64 -15.17
C GLU A 51 9.79 -1.82 -16.62
N GLY A 52 9.43 -0.88 -17.49
CA GLY A 52 9.73 -0.97 -18.90
C GLY A 52 8.97 0.05 -19.74
N LYS A 53 9.16 0.00 -21.06
CA LYS A 53 8.57 0.98 -21.98
C LYS A 53 7.04 1.02 -21.93
N ASP A 54 6.41 -0.11 -21.60
CA ASP A 54 4.95 -0.25 -21.55
C ASP A 54 4.36 -0.06 -20.13
N GLN A 55 5.16 0.42 -19.16
CA GLN A 55 4.74 0.52 -17.76
C GLN A 55 3.43 1.29 -17.59
N ASP A 56 3.30 2.44 -18.24
CA ASP A 56 2.10 3.28 -18.12
C ASP A 56 0.86 2.56 -18.64
N LYS A 57 1.00 1.73 -19.69
CA LYS A 57 -0.09 0.92 -20.24
C LYS A 57 -0.48 -0.20 -19.28
N VAL A 58 0.51 -0.95 -18.77
CA VAL A 58 0.29 -2.04 -17.81
C VAL A 58 -0.36 -1.54 -16.53
N ASP A 59 0.14 -0.43 -15.98
CA ASP A 59 -0.40 0.16 -14.76
C ASP A 59 -1.82 0.69 -14.96
N ARG A 60 -2.09 1.36 -16.09
CA ARG A 60 -3.44 1.83 -16.43
C ARG A 60 -4.42 0.67 -16.53
N ASP A 61 -4.07 -0.39 -17.25
CA ASP A 61 -4.96 -1.53 -17.46
C ASP A 61 -5.23 -2.25 -16.13
N SER A 62 -4.20 -2.39 -15.30
CA SER A 62 -4.36 -2.92 -13.94
C SER A 62 -5.19 -2.00 -13.03
N LEU A 63 -5.04 -0.68 -13.15
CA LEU A 63 -5.78 0.28 -12.34
C LEU A 63 -7.28 0.12 -12.59
N TYR A 64 -7.69 0.11 -13.87
CA TYR A 64 -9.10 -0.05 -14.21
C TYR A 64 -9.65 -1.39 -13.74
N ARG A 65 -8.92 -2.48 -13.99
CA ARG A 65 -9.35 -3.82 -13.56
C ARG A 65 -9.58 -3.86 -12.04
N VAL A 66 -8.59 -3.49 -11.25
CA VAL A 66 -8.66 -3.58 -9.78
C VAL A 66 -9.73 -2.62 -9.24
N LEU A 67 -9.83 -1.40 -9.78
CA LEU A 67 -10.83 -0.43 -9.33
C LEU A 67 -12.26 -0.92 -9.58
N LEU A 68 -12.54 -1.39 -10.79
CA LEU A 68 -13.88 -1.78 -11.23
C LEU A 68 -14.31 -3.14 -10.70
N GLU A 69 -13.39 -4.11 -10.65
CA GLU A 69 -13.72 -5.50 -10.31
C GLU A 69 -13.52 -5.82 -8.83
N GLU A 70 -12.71 -5.04 -8.10
CA GLU A 70 -12.36 -5.36 -6.72
C GLU A 70 -12.74 -4.24 -5.75
N VAL A 71 -12.24 -3.01 -5.96
CA VAL A 71 -12.43 -1.90 -5.00
C VAL A 71 -13.90 -1.48 -4.91
N ILE A 72 -14.51 -1.14 -6.04
CA ILE A 72 -15.91 -0.68 -6.10
C ILE A 72 -16.86 -1.76 -5.57
N PRO A 73 -16.80 -3.03 -6.02
CA PRO A 73 -17.67 -4.08 -5.49
C PRO A 73 -17.48 -4.32 -4.00
N THR A 74 -16.23 -4.31 -3.50
CA THR A 74 -15.98 -4.49 -2.07
C THR A 74 -16.59 -3.33 -1.26
N TYR A 75 -16.43 -2.09 -1.72
CA TYR A 75 -16.95 -0.91 -1.03
C TYR A 75 -18.49 -0.91 -0.96
N TYR A 76 -19.17 -1.17 -2.07
CA TYR A 76 -20.64 -1.08 -2.13
C TYR A 76 -21.37 -2.34 -1.67
N HIS A 77 -20.77 -3.53 -1.82
CA HIS A 77 -21.46 -4.80 -1.63
C HIS A 77 -20.88 -5.66 -0.51
N ASN A 78 -19.71 -5.31 0.06
CA ASN A 78 -19.10 -6.10 1.13
C ASN A 78 -18.49 -5.24 2.23
N ARG A 79 -19.37 -4.64 3.03
CA ARG A 79 -18.99 -3.77 4.15
C ARG A 79 -18.19 -4.51 5.24
N GLU A 80 -18.49 -5.78 5.49
CA GLU A 80 -17.77 -6.59 6.48
C GLU A 80 -16.30 -6.76 6.07
N LYS A 81 -16.06 -7.19 4.83
CA LYS A 81 -14.70 -7.27 4.27
C LYS A 81 -13.99 -5.92 4.31
N TRP A 82 -14.69 -4.82 3.98
CA TRP A 82 -14.08 -3.49 4.06
C TRP A 82 -13.57 -3.19 5.47
N PHE A 83 -14.35 -3.48 6.52
CA PHE A 83 -13.92 -3.30 7.90
C PHE A 83 -12.75 -4.21 8.29
N GLU A 84 -12.74 -5.47 7.86
CA GLU A 84 -11.62 -6.38 8.08
C GLU A 84 -10.34 -5.84 7.44
N MET A 85 -10.45 -5.33 6.22
CA MET A 85 -9.33 -4.70 5.53
C MET A 85 -8.81 -3.48 6.27
N MET A 86 -9.70 -2.64 6.82
CA MET A 86 -9.31 -1.46 7.61
C MET A 86 -8.50 -1.89 8.85
N LYS A 87 -8.96 -2.92 9.57
CA LYS A 87 -8.23 -3.49 10.72
C LYS A 87 -6.87 -4.04 10.31
N ALA A 88 -6.81 -4.76 9.19
CA ALA A 88 -5.56 -5.29 8.65
C ALA A 88 -4.57 -4.18 8.27
N SER A 89 -5.07 -3.06 7.71
CA SER A 89 -4.27 -1.87 7.38
C SER A 89 -3.66 -1.21 8.61
N ILE A 90 -4.47 -1.02 9.67
CA ILE A 90 -4.01 -0.48 10.96
C ILE A 90 -2.94 -1.39 11.57
N ASN A 91 -3.21 -2.69 11.66
CA ASN A 91 -2.27 -3.66 12.23
C ASN A 91 -0.95 -3.66 11.46
N MET A 92 -1.01 -3.75 10.13
CA MET A 92 0.18 -3.69 9.28
C MET A 92 0.97 -2.41 9.57
N SER A 93 0.32 -1.26 9.67
CA SER A 93 1.02 0.00 9.90
C SER A 93 1.70 0.07 11.27
N GLN A 94 1.09 -0.46 12.32
CA GLN A 94 1.69 -0.50 13.66
C GLN A 94 2.95 -1.36 13.70
N TRP A 95 2.91 -2.55 13.09
CA TRP A 95 4.04 -3.49 13.09
C TRP A 95 5.15 -3.09 12.11
N LYS A 96 4.77 -2.56 10.94
CA LYS A 96 5.69 -2.30 9.83
C LYS A 96 6.19 -0.87 9.75
N PHE A 97 5.59 0.12 10.41
CA PHE A 97 5.96 1.52 10.15
C PHE A 97 6.02 2.40 11.42
N SER A 98 6.11 1.78 12.60
CA SER A 98 6.33 2.50 13.85
C SER A 98 7.72 3.14 13.92
N ALA A 99 7.76 4.42 14.31
CA ALA A 99 9.01 5.14 14.59
C ALA A 99 9.81 4.47 15.73
N THR A 100 9.15 3.83 16.69
CA THR A 100 9.79 3.05 17.75
C THR A 100 10.63 1.91 17.16
N ARG A 101 10.08 1.19 16.16
CA ARG A 101 10.82 0.12 15.48
C ARG A 101 12.02 0.68 14.73
N MET A 102 11.83 1.77 13.99
CA MET A 102 12.92 2.44 13.26
C MET A 102 14.06 2.85 14.20
N LEU A 103 13.76 3.49 15.34
CA LEU A 103 14.77 3.89 16.31
C LEU A 103 15.52 2.70 16.90
N LYS A 104 14.81 1.61 17.23
CA LYS A 104 15.42 0.37 17.72
C LYS A 104 16.38 -0.23 16.69
N ASP A 105 15.96 -0.31 15.42
CA ASP A 105 16.78 -0.81 14.32
C ASP A 105 18.05 0.04 14.12
N TYR A 106 17.91 1.37 14.15
CA TYR A 106 19.04 2.30 14.04
C TYR A 106 20.05 2.10 15.16
N TYR A 107 19.58 2.04 16.41
CA TYR A 107 20.46 1.87 17.55
C TYR A 107 21.25 0.56 17.49
N GLN A 108 20.55 -0.55 17.19
CA GLN A 108 21.16 -1.89 17.19
C GLN A 108 22.12 -2.14 16.04
N LYS A 109 21.91 -1.52 14.88
CA LYS A 109 22.65 -1.85 13.64
C LYS A 109 23.73 -0.82 13.28
N LEU A 110 23.64 0.41 13.79
CA LEU A 110 24.54 1.50 13.41
C LEU A 110 25.28 2.15 14.59
N TYR A 111 24.71 2.10 15.80
CA TYR A 111 25.24 2.86 16.95
C TYR A 111 25.70 1.99 18.12
N ASN A 112 25.64 0.67 17.98
CA ASN A 112 26.13 -0.31 18.94
C ASN A 112 27.21 -1.15 18.29
#